data_AF-A0A1D1UYV5-F1
#
_entry.id   AF-A0A1D1UYV5-F1
#
_cell.length_a   1.000
_cell.length_b   1.000
_cell.length_c   1.000
_cell.angle_alpha   90.00
_cell.angle_beta   90.00
_cell.angle_gamma   90.00
#
_symmetry.space_group_name_H-M   'P 1'
#
loop_
_entity.id
_entity.type
_entity.pdbx_description
1 polymer ?
#
loop_
_entity_poly.entity_id
_entity_poly.type
_entity_poly.pdbx_seq_one_letter_code
_entity_poly.pdbx_strand_id
1 'polypeptide(L)'
;MTLRAARFNLRHVPRRCAPPDQLRCVRSAHFARMTGIFQPFVVTPHNQGKNEDAEYVLSRSQKLLISSGMISPASSAGTFHLLPMLTRSLEKLTKIIDQELKAVGCQKLTMPALQDASIWKSSGRWKGMGSEMLKFKDRLDRECCLGPTHEEAITRLVATSLHRASYKKFPLRLYQVGKL
;
A
#
# COMPACT_ATOMS: atom_id res chain seq x y z
N MET A 1 40.48 -29.64 -8.61
CA MET A 1 39.17 -29.02 -8.89
C MET A 1 38.12 -30.12 -8.97
N THR A 2 37.36 -30.33 -7.90
CA THR A 2 36.24 -31.29 -7.88
C THR A 2 35.07 -30.65 -7.14
N LEU A 3 34.08 -30.20 -7.90
CA LEU A 3 32.84 -29.59 -7.40
C LEU A 3 31.97 -30.68 -6.75
N ARG A 4 31.83 -30.61 -5.42
CA ARG A 4 30.86 -31.41 -4.66
C ARG A 4 29.48 -30.78 -4.82
N ALA A 5 28.61 -31.43 -5.60
CA ALA A 5 27.20 -31.08 -5.69
C ALA A 5 26.52 -31.33 -4.34
N ALA A 6 26.15 -30.26 -3.63
CA ALA A 6 25.34 -30.34 -2.43
C ALA A 6 23.88 -30.64 -2.82
N ARG A 7 23.45 -31.89 -2.61
CA ARG A 7 22.04 -32.30 -2.68
C ARG A 7 21.25 -31.57 -1.59
N PHE A 8 20.41 -30.61 -1.99
CA PHE A 8 19.46 -29.93 -1.12
C PHE A 8 18.31 -30.92 -0.80
N ASN A 9 18.46 -31.62 0.33
CA ASN A 9 17.49 -32.61 0.79
C ASN A 9 16.30 -31.87 1.41
N LEU A 10 15.20 -31.73 0.66
CA LEU A 10 13.91 -31.20 1.14
C LEU A 10 13.30 -32.17 2.15
N ARG A 11 13.83 -32.16 3.38
CA ARG A 11 13.16 -32.78 4.52
C ARG A 11 12.00 -31.89 4.95
N HIS A 12 10.81 -32.46 4.85
CA HIS A 12 9.55 -32.04 5.48
C HIS A 12 9.73 -31.06 6.64
N VAL A 13 9.25 -29.82 6.46
CA VAL A 13 8.96 -28.91 7.57
C VAL A 13 7.71 -29.45 8.29
N PRO A 14 7.79 -29.87 9.57
CA PRO A 14 6.62 -30.37 10.28
C PRO A 14 5.62 -29.24 10.50
N ARG A 15 4.39 -29.43 10.01
CA ARG A 15 3.24 -28.60 10.39
C ARG A 15 3.00 -28.79 11.89
N ARG A 16 3.38 -27.82 12.72
CA ARG A 16 2.93 -27.80 14.12
C ARG A 16 1.42 -27.53 14.12
N CYS A 17 0.65 -28.57 14.39
CA CYS A 17 -0.77 -28.45 14.74
C CYS A 17 -0.87 -27.61 16.02
N ALA A 18 -1.56 -26.47 15.95
CA ALA A 18 -1.98 -25.74 17.14
C ALA A 18 -3.10 -26.54 17.85
N PRO A 19 -3.13 -26.59 19.19
CA PRO A 19 -4.11 -27.38 19.93
C PRO A 19 -5.54 -26.82 19.76
N PRO A 20 -6.58 -27.68 19.73
CA PRO A 20 -7.95 -27.24 19.79
C PRO A 20 -8.29 -26.86 21.24
N ASP A 21 -9.28 -25.97 21.38
CA ASP A 21 -9.90 -25.55 22.64
C ASP A 21 -9.10 -24.59 23.52
N GLN A 22 -9.38 -23.30 23.34
CA GLN A 22 -10.29 -22.55 24.22
C GLN A 22 -10.02 -21.05 24.01
N LEU A 23 -10.95 -20.37 23.32
CA LEU A 23 -11.46 -19.05 23.72
C LEU A 23 -12.48 -18.57 22.67
N ARG A 24 -13.71 -18.42 23.18
CA ARG A 24 -14.78 -17.54 22.69
C ARG A 24 -15.32 -17.82 21.29
N CYS A 25 -16.45 -18.52 21.28
CA CYS A 25 -17.67 -18.12 20.56
C CYS A 25 -17.39 -17.12 19.43
N VAL A 26 -17.07 -17.64 18.23
CA VAL A 26 -17.05 -16.88 16.99
C VAL A 26 -18.51 -16.48 16.72
N ARG A 27 -18.97 -15.46 17.45
CA ARG A 27 -20.25 -14.81 17.22
C ARG A 27 -20.25 -14.37 15.76
N SER A 28 -21.04 -15.08 14.96
CA SER A 28 -21.49 -14.72 13.62
C SER A 28 -20.46 -13.95 12.80
N ALA A 29 -19.57 -14.67 12.12
CA ALA A 29 -19.03 -14.13 10.88
C ALA A 29 -20.22 -14.00 9.92
N HIS A 30 -20.94 -12.88 10.00
CA HIS A 30 -21.93 -12.51 9.00
C HIS A 30 -21.19 -12.43 7.68
N PHE A 31 -21.21 -13.54 6.93
CA PHE A 31 -20.79 -13.56 5.55
C PHE A 31 -21.58 -12.45 4.89
N ALA A 32 -20.89 -11.39 4.46
CA ALA A 32 -21.54 -10.24 3.88
C ALA A 32 -22.30 -10.74 2.64
N ARG A 33 -23.63 -10.78 2.73
CA ARG A 33 -24.50 -11.11 1.60
C ARG A 33 -24.25 -10.08 0.51
N MET A 34 -24.29 -10.48 -0.76
CA MET A 34 -24.13 -9.55 -1.87
C MET A 34 -25.12 -8.37 -1.78
N THR A 35 -26.32 -8.62 -1.26
CA THR A 35 -27.35 -7.60 -1.02
C THR A 35 -26.96 -6.54 0.02
N GLY A 36 -25.98 -6.83 0.90
CA GLY A 36 -25.47 -5.90 1.91
C GLY A 36 -24.10 -5.30 1.56
N ILE A 37 -23.59 -5.54 0.36
CA ILE A 37 -22.33 -4.96 -0.12
C ILE A 37 -22.64 -3.95 -1.21
N PHE A 38 -22.06 -2.76 -1.10
CA PHE A 38 -22.07 -1.80 -2.20
C PHE A 38 -21.21 -2.34 -3.37
N GLN A 39 -21.88 -2.88 -4.39
CA GLN A 39 -21.25 -3.44 -5.58
C GLN A 39 -22.03 -3.01 -6.84
N PRO A 40 -21.72 -1.83 -7.40
CA PRO A 40 -22.26 -1.39 -8.68
C PRO A 40 -21.59 -2.20 -9.81
N PHE A 41 -22.14 -3.38 -10.09
CA PHE A 41 -21.70 -4.21 -11.19
C PHE A 41 -22.31 -3.69 -12.49
N VAL A 42 -21.47 -3.27 -13.44
CA VAL A 42 -21.92 -2.80 -14.75
C VAL A 42 -21.75 -3.94 -15.73
N VAL A 43 -22.86 -4.61 -16.06
CA VAL A 43 -22.89 -5.60 -17.15
C VAL A 43 -22.85 -4.83 -18.48
N THR A 44 -21.68 -4.66 -19.07
CA THR A 44 -21.60 -4.28 -20.48
C THR A 44 -21.95 -5.51 -21.33
N PRO A 45 -23.02 -5.49 -22.14
CA PRO A 45 -23.36 -6.59 -23.05
C PRO A 45 -22.23 -6.85 -24.03
N HIS A 46 -21.94 -8.12 -24.29
CA HIS A 46 -20.87 -8.53 -25.21
C HIS A 46 -21.06 -8.02 -26.66
N ASN A 47 -22.28 -7.61 -27.04
CA ASN A 47 -22.67 -7.19 -28.38
C ASN A 47 -22.95 -5.68 -28.55
N GLN A 48 -22.57 -4.83 -27.58
CA GLN A 48 -22.63 -3.39 -27.83
C GLN A 48 -21.55 -3.02 -28.84
N GLY A 49 -21.97 -2.44 -29.97
CA GLY A 49 -21.08 -1.94 -31.02
C GLY A 49 -20.01 -1.07 -30.39
N LYS A 50 -18.75 -1.30 -30.81
CA LYS A 50 -17.63 -0.46 -30.40
C LYS A 50 -17.89 0.95 -30.94
N ASN A 51 -18.31 1.86 -30.07
CA ASN A 51 -18.19 3.28 -30.38
C ASN A 51 -16.70 3.61 -30.16
N GLU A 52 -15.93 3.52 -31.24
CA GLU A 52 -14.46 3.61 -31.24
C GLU A 52 -13.95 5.03 -30.93
N ASP A 53 -14.83 6.04 -30.84
CA ASP A 53 -14.45 7.45 -30.83
C ASP A 53 -14.39 8.11 -29.42
N ALA A 54 -14.75 7.40 -28.36
CA ALA A 54 -14.67 7.89 -26.97
C ALA A 54 -13.94 6.93 -26.02
N GLU A 55 -13.32 5.88 -26.57
CA GLU A 55 -12.59 4.88 -25.79
C GLU A 55 -11.18 5.41 -25.50
N TYR A 56 -11.04 6.20 -24.42
CA TYR A 56 -9.76 6.34 -23.72
C TYR A 56 -9.10 4.95 -23.69
N VAL A 57 -7.85 4.82 -24.15
CA VAL A 57 -7.18 3.52 -24.28
C VAL A 57 -6.95 2.92 -22.89
N LEU A 58 -8.00 2.30 -22.34
CA LEU A 58 -8.01 1.69 -21.03
C LEU A 58 -7.30 0.35 -21.15
N SER A 59 -6.31 0.12 -20.29
CA SER A 59 -5.71 -1.20 -20.11
C SER A 59 -6.79 -2.25 -19.84
N ARG A 60 -6.59 -3.49 -20.30
CA ARG A 60 -7.52 -4.60 -20.07
C ARG A 60 -7.83 -4.79 -18.58
N SER A 61 -6.83 -4.60 -17.70
CA SER A 61 -7.03 -4.68 -16.24
C SER A 61 -7.95 -3.58 -15.73
N GLN A 62 -7.77 -2.35 -16.22
CA GLN A 62 -8.59 -1.20 -15.82
C GLN A 62 -10.05 -1.37 -16.28
N LYS A 63 -10.28 -1.84 -17.50
CA LYS A 63 -11.63 -2.17 -18.00
C LYS A 63 -12.34 -3.17 -17.09
N LEU A 64 -11.64 -4.24 -16.69
CA LEU A 64 -12.18 -5.26 -15.80
C LEU A 64 -12.48 -4.75 -14.39
N LEU A 65 -11.62 -3.88 -13.83
CA LEU A 65 -11.84 -3.30 -12.51
C LEU A 65 -13.07 -2.36 -12.48
N ILE A 66 -13.31 -1.62 -13.56
CA ILE A 66 -14.48 -0.76 -13.69
C ILE A 66 -15.74 -1.60 -13.89
N SER A 67 -15.73 -2.55 -14.83
CA SER A 67 -16.92 -3.39 -15.10
C SER A 67 -17.32 -4.26 -13.91
N SER A 68 -16.35 -4.78 -13.16
CA SER A 68 -16.59 -5.55 -11.93
C SER A 68 -17.05 -4.73 -10.72
N GLY A 69 -17.10 -3.40 -10.83
CA GLY A 69 -17.45 -2.52 -9.72
C GLY A 69 -16.42 -2.53 -8.60
N MET A 70 -15.14 -2.70 -8.93
CA MET A 70 -14.02 -2.66 -7.98
C MET A 70 -13.41 -1.26 -7.82
N ILE A 71 -13.38 -0.48 -8.91
CA ILE A 71 -12.99 0.94 -8.90
C ILE A 71 -14.08 1.79 -9.54
N SER A 72 -14.23 3.02 -9.06
CA SER A 72 -15.02 4.06 -9.73
C SER A 72 -14.12 5.27 -9.97
N PRO A 73 -14.03 5.82 -11.20
CA PRO A 73 -13.25 7.03 -11.46
C PRO A 73 -13.82 8.19 -10.64
N ALA A 74 -12.93 8.94 -9.99
CA ALA A 74 -13.31 10.16 -9.28
C ALA A 74 -13.24 11.37 -10.23
N SER A 75 -13.55 12.57 -9.72
CA SER A 75 -13.65 13.79 -10.54
C SER A 75 -12.35 14.26 -11.20
N SER A 76 -11.19 13.75 -10.77
CA SER A 76 -9.88 14.13 -11.31
C SER A 76 -9.23 12.96 -12.06
N ALA A 77 -8.48 13.28 -13.11
CA ALA A 77 -7.69 12.28 -13.81
C ALA A 77 -6.67 11.62 -12.84
N GLY A 78 -6.65 10.29 -12.82
CA GLY A 78 -5.75 9.52 -11.96
C GLY A 78 -6.23 9.32 -10.52
N THR A 79 -7.41 9.81 -10.14
CA THR A 79 -8.03 9.50 -8.84
C THR A 79 -9.18 8.50 -8.98
N PHE A 80 -9.23 7.54 -8.05
CA PHE A 80 -10.21 6.46 -8.07
C PHE A 80 -10.79 6.23 -6.67
N HIS A 81 -12.09 5.97 -6.62
CA HIS A 81 -12.74 5.43 -5.44
C HIS A 81 -12.53 3.91 -5.42
N LEU A 82 -11.97 3.41 -4.32
CA LEU A 82 -11.79 1.97 -4.10
C LEU A 82 -13.06 1.41 -3.46
N LEU A 83 -13.73 0.48 -4.16
CA LEU A 83 -14.97 -0.11 -3.67
C LEU A 83 -14.70 -1.26 -2.66
N PRO A 84 -15.70 -1.65 -1.85
CA PRO A 84 -15.52 -2.64 -0.78
C PRO A 84 -14.87 -3.97 -1.24
N MET A 85 -15.15 -4.41 -2.46
CA MET A 85 -14.54 -5.62 -3.04
C MET A 85 -13.02 -5.47 -3.24
N LEU A 86 -12.58 -4.33 -3.75
CA LEU A 86 -11.16 -4.06 -3.95
C LEU A 86 -10.45 -3.83 -2.62
N THR A 87 -11.07 -3.10 -1.71
CA THR A 87 -10.51 -2.84 -0.37
C THR A 87 -10.23 -4.15 0.37
N ARG A 88 -11.13 -5.13 0.33
CA ARG A 88 -10.90 -6.47 0.90
C ARG A 88 -9.71 -7.19 0.27
N SER A 89 -9.53 -7.06 -1.03
CA SER A 89 -8.43 -7.70 -1.77
C SER A 89 -7.09 -7.03 -1.44
N LEU A 90 -7.07 -5.69 -1.38
CA LEU A 90 -5.91 -4.90 -0.95
C LEU A 90 -5.51 -5.21 0.49
N GLU A 91 -6.47 -5.41 1.40
CA GLU A 91 -6.19 -5.80 2.78
C GLU A 91 -5.55 -7.19 2.86
N LYS A 92 -5.97 -8.16 2.04
CA LYS A 92 -5.33 -9.47 1.95
C LYS A 92 -3.88 -9.35 1.45
N LEU A 93 -3.66 -8.58 0.40
CA LEU A 93 -2.33 -8.33 -0.14
C LEU A 93 -1.42 -7.64 0.88
N THR A 94 -1.94 -6.61 1.56
CA THR A 94 -1.21 -5.90 2.62
C THR A 94 -0.83 -6.84 3.76
N LYS A 95 -1.73 -7.77 4.15
CA LYS A 95 -1.43 -8.78 5.19
C LYS A 95 -0.29 -9.71 4.80
N ILE A 96 -0.22 -10.14 3.54
CA ILE A 96 0.89 -10.99 3.05
C ILE A 96 2.20 -10.21 3.13
N ILE A 97 2.23 -8.97 2.62
CA ILE A 97 3.42 -8.11 2.68
C ILE A 97 3.85 -7.88 4.14
N ASP A 98 2.91 -7.62 5.04
CA ASP A 98 3.19 -7.44 6.47
C ASP A 98 3.77 -8.71 7.11
N GLN A 99 3.29 -9.90 6.73
CA GLN A 99 3.82 -11.18 7.22
C GLN A 99 5.28 -11.38 6.81
N GLU A 100 5.59 -11.16 5.54
CA GLU A 100 6.94 -11.31 5.00
C GLU A 100 7.91 -10.28 5.59
N LEU A 101 7.52 -9.01 5.65
CA LEU A 101 8.37 -7.96 6.22
C LEU A 101 8.61 -8.16 7.72
N LYS A 102 7.60 -8.64 8.46
CA LYS A 102 7.76 -8.99 9.86
C LYS A 102 8.70 -10.19 10.04
N ALA A 103 8.66 -11.19 9.16
CA ALA A 103 9.59 -12.32 9.19
C ALA A 103 11.05 -11.89 9.00
N VAL A 104 11.30 -10.83 8.22
CA VAL A 104 12.63 -10.21 8.00
C VAL A 104 13.06 -9.28 9.16
N GLY A 105 12.19 -9.08 10.15
CA GLY A 105 12.44 -8.21 11.32
C GLY A 105 12.21 -6.72 11.06
N CYS A 106 11.47 -6.36 10.00
CA CYS A 106 11.07 -4.98 9.74
C CYS A 106 9.95 -4.54 10.69
N GLN A 107 9.97 -3.27 11.09
CA GLN A 107 8.96 -2.67 11.95
C GLN A 107 8.07 -1.73 11.13
N LYS A 108 6.75 -1.89 11.28
CA LYS A 108 5.75 -1.08 10.58
C LYS A 108 5.52 0.23 11.32
N LEU A 109 5.47 1.33 10.58
CA LEU A 109 5.06 2.64 11.08
C LEU A 109 4.19 3.36 10.04
N THR A 110 3.59 4.47 10.45
CA THR A 110 2.76 5.32 9.59
C THR A 110 3.24 6.76 9.72
N MET A 111 3.61 7.38 8.62
CA MET A 111 4.00 8.78 8.50
C MET A 111 2.90 9.57 7.78
N PRO A 112 2.77 10.88 8.09
CA PRO A 112 1.84 11.74 7.40
C PRO A 112 2.18 11.87 5.91
N ALA A 113 1.14 11.97 5.08
CA ALA A 113 1.29 12.26 3.65
C ALA A 113 1.70 13.72 3.41
N LEU A 114 1.21 14.63 4.26
CA LEU A 114 1.59 16.03 4.26
C LEU A 114 2.94 16.22 4.94
N GLN A 115 3.87 16.89 4.27
CA GLN A 115 5.20 17.18 4.76
C GLN A 115 5.54 18.66 4.60
N ASP A 116 6.27 19.22 5.56
CA ASP A 116 6.74 20.60 5.49
C ASP A 116 7.85 20.75 4.45
N ALA A 117 7.87 21.88 3.74
CA ALA A 117 8.92 22.18 2.76
C ALA A 117 10.31 22.26 3.39
N SER A 118 10.43 22.53 4.69
CA SER A 118 11.71 22.61 5.41
C SER A 118 12.49 21.30 5.34
N ILE A 119 11.80 20.16 5.44
CA ILE A 119 12.37 18.82 5.38
C ILE A 119 12.99 18.58 4.00
N TRP A 120 12.28 18.95 2.93
CA TRP A 120 12.73 18.84 1.55
C TRP A 120 13.80 19.86 1.14
N LYS A 121 13.78 21.04 1.76
CA LYS A 121 14.84 22.04 1.59
C LYS A 121 16.14 21.56 2.22
N SER A 122 16.08 20.87 3.36
CA SER A 122 17.28 20.27 3.98
C SER A 122 17.90 19.15 3.15
N SER A 123 17.11 18.42 2.36
CA SER A 123 17.64 17.41 1.43
C SER A 123 18.10 17.99 0.08
N GLY A 124 17.79 19.26 -0.19
CA GLY A 124 18.05 19.91 -1.48
C GLY A 124 17.11 19.46 -2.62
N ARG A 125 16.23 18.47 -2.39
CA ARG A 125 15.33 17.92 -3.43
C ARG A 125 14.14 18.82 -3.75
N TRP A 126 13.87 19.82 -2.91
CA TRP A 126 12.76 20.76 -3.10
C TRP A 126 12.73 21.44 -4.48
N LYS A 127 13.91 21.83 -5.00
CA LYS A 127 14.06 22.48 -6.30
C LYS A 127 14.11 21.48 -7.46
N GLY A 128 14.70 20.30 -7.25
CA GLY A 128 14.92 19.30 -8.30
C GLY A 128 13.67 18.55 -8.74
N MET A 129 12.67 18.39 -7.87
CA MET A 129 11.47 17.60 -8.17
C MET A 129 10.41 18.31 -9.04
N GLY A 130 10.67 19.56 -9.44
CA GLY A 130 9.89 20.25 -10.47
C GLY A 130 8.38 20.33 -10.16
N SER A 131 7.58 20.02 -11.19
CA SER A 131 6.11 20.09 -11.24
C SER A 131 5.39 18.81 -10.83
N GLU A 132 6.11 17.68 -10.67
CA GLU A 132 5.50 16.41 -10.24
C GLU A 132 5.13 16.43 -8.75
N MET A 133 5.87 17.22 -7.96
CA MET A 133 5.58 17.40 -6.54
C MET A 133 4.43 18.38 -6.36
N LEU A 134 3.34 17.91 -5.74
CA LEU A 134 2.23 18.75 -5.33
C LEU A 134 2.67 19.66 -4.17
N LYS A 135 2.84 20.95 -4.46
CA LYS A 135 3.21 22.00 -3.49
C LYS A 135 2.00 22.89 -3.26
N PHE A 136 1.75 23.22 -2.00
CA PHE A 136 0.70 24.18 -1.64
C PHE A 136 1.11 24.98 -0.41
N LYS A 137 0.43 26.09 -0.18
CA LYS A 137 0.59 26.90 1.02
C LYS A 137 -0.62 26.69 1.91
N ASP A 138 -0.37 26.44 3.18
CA ASP A 138 -1.42 26.43 4.19
C ASP A 138 -1.90 27.87 4.49
N ARG A 139 -2.99 28.01 5.26
CA ARG A 139 -3.57 29.30 5.68
C ARG A 139 -2.61 30.20 6.45
N LEU A 140 -1.57 29.63 7.05
CA LEU A 140 -0.51 30.33 7.79
C LEU A 140 0.72 30.64 6.91
N ASP A 141 0.57 30.66 5.59
CA ASP A 141 1.64 30.84 4.60
C ASP A 141 2.81 29.86 4.73
N ARG A 142 2.58 28.71 5.37
CA ARG A 142 3.55 27.62 5.45
C ARG A 142 3.56 26.84 4.15
N GLU A 143 4.74 26.70 3.57
CA GLU A 143 4.94 25.88 2.38
C GLU A 143 4.96 24.41 2.79
N CYS A 144 4.02 23.65 2.24
CA CYS A 144 3.89 22.22 2.45
C CYS A 144 3.83 21.49 1.10
N CYS A 145 4.09 20.20 1.13
CA CYS A 145 3.96 19.33 -0.03
C CYS A 145 3.32 18.00 0.33
N LEU A 146 2.63 17.41 -0.64
CA LEU A 146 2.28 16.00 -0.58
C LEU A 146 3.52 15.21 -1.00
N GLY A 147 4.15 14.53 -0.05
CA GLY A 147 5.37 13.78 -0.31
C GLY A 147 5.09 12.60 -1.24
N PRO A 148 5.71 12.53 -2.44
CA PRO A 148 5.60 11.34 -3.29
C PRO A 148 6.29 10.13 -2.64
N THR A 149 7.32 10.41 -1.82
CA THR A 149 8.11 9.45 -1.06
C THR A 149 8.40 10.00 0.34
N HIS A 150 8.95 9.15 1.23
CA HIS A 150 9.11 9.46 2.66
C HIS A 150 10.56 9.33 3.17
N GLU A 151 11.58 9.37 2.31
CA GLU A 151 12.99 9.22 2.71
C GLU A 151 13.44 10.34 3.67
N GLU A 152 13.07 11.58 3.38
CA GLU A 152 13.42 12.71 4.25
C GLU A 152 12.65 12.68 5.56
N ALA A 153 11.37 12.32 5.50
CA ALA A 153 10.51 12.21 6.68
C ALA A 153 11.04 11.15 7.65
N ILE A 154 11.40 9.96 7.15
CA ILE A 154 11.94 8.89 8.00
C ILE A 154 13.31 9.24 8.55
N THR A 155 14.17 9.86 7.75
CA THR A 155 15.50 10.30 8.18
C THR A 155 15.39 11.35 9.29
N ARG A 156 14.46 12.31 9.14
CA ARG A 156 14.19 13.32 10.17
C ARG A 156 13.65 12.69 11.46
N LEU A 157 12.74 11.72 11.34
CA LEU A 157 12.19 11.00 12.49
C LEU A 157 13.27 10.24 13.25
N VAL A 158 14.11 9.49 12.53
CA VAL A 158 15.24 8.75 13.09
C VAL A 158 16.25 9.70 13.73
N ALA A 159 16.63 10.78 13.04
CA ALA A 159 17.56 11.77 13.56
C ALA A 159 17.06 12.40 14.86
N THR A 160 15.76 12.72 14.96
CA THR A 160 15.19 13.34 16.16
C THR A 160 15.07 12.33 17.31
N SER A 161 14.58 11.14 17.02
CA SER A 161 14.28 10.10 18.04
C SER A 161 15.54 9.40 18.56
N LEU A 162 16.54 9.24 17.69
CA LEU A 162 17.75 8.46 17.94
C LEU A 162 19.02 9.32 17.95
N HIS A 163 18.90 10.64 18.17
CA HIS A 163 20.05 11.57 18.23
C HIS A 163 21.14 11.16 19.25
N ARG A 164 20.77 10.44 20.32
CA ARG A 164 21.66 9.89 21.36
C ARG A 164 21.82 8.36 21.29
N ALA A 165 21.41 7.73 20.20
CA ALA A 165 21.43 6.27 20.10
C ALA A 165 22.85 5.73 19.87
N SER A 166 23.23 4.77 20.72
CA SER A 166 24.43 3.95 20.50
C SER A 166 24.27 3.09 19.25
N TYR A 167 25.38 2.82 18.55
CA TYR A 167 25.47 1.91 17.40
C TYR A 167 24.74 0.55 17.63
N LYS A 168 24.67 0.11 18.89
CA LYS A 168 23.96 -1.11 19.31
C LYS A 168 22.48 -1.18 18.92
N LYS A 169 21.83 -0.04 18.61
CA LYS A 169 20.42 -0.03 18.17
C LYS A 169 20.24 -0.37 16.69
N PHE A 170 21.32 -0.48 15.92
CA PHE A 170 21.29 -0.91 14.52
C PHE A 170 21.62 -2.40 14.41
N PRO A 171 21.04 -3.13 13.44
CA PRO A 171 20.28 -2.66 12.27
C PRO A 171 18.80 -2.35 12.55
N LEU A 172 18.34 -1.18 12.10
CA LEU A 172 16.93 -0.76 12.17
C LEU A 172 16.32 -0.82 10.76
N ARG A 173 15.18 -1.50 10.63
CA ARG A 173 14.43 -1.63 9.36
C ARG A 173 13.00 -1.17 9.59
N LEU A 174 12.62 -0.08 8.93
CA LEU A 174 11.31 0.55 9.07
C LEU A 174 10.60 0.56 7.73
N TYR A 175 9.28 0.36 7.73
CA TYR A 175 8.47 0.44 6.53
C TYR A 175 7.07 1.00 6.83
N GLN A 176 6.41 1.49 5.78
CA GLN A 176 5.03 1.94 5.82
C GLN A 176 4.27 1.35 4.62
N VAL A 177 3.00 1.07 4.83
CA VAL A 177 2.04 0.84 3.74
C VAL A 177 1.08 2.01 3.76
N GLY A 178 1.24 2.93 2.81
CA GLY A 178 0.42 4.13 2.70
C GLY A 178 -1.01 3.81 2.26
N LYS A 179 -1.97 4.46 2.91
CA LYS A 179 -3.33 4.65 2.41
C LYS A 179 -3.51 6.17 2.38
N LEU A 180 -3.28 6.77 1.21
CA LEU A 180 -3.53 8.19 1.00
C LEU A 180 -5.04 8.47 1.09
#